data_AF-A0A0V8EI32-F1
#
_entry.id   AF-A0A0V8EI32-F1
#
_cell.length_a   1.000
_cell.length_b   1.000
_cell.length_c   1.000
_cell.angle_alpha   90.00
_cell.angle_beta   90.00
_cell.angle_gamma   90.00
#
_symmetry.space_group_name_H-M   'P 1'
#
loop_
_entity.id
_entity.type
_entity.pdbx_description
1 polymer ?
#
loop_
_entity_poly.entity_id
_entity_poly.type
_entity_poly.pdbx_seq_one_letter_code
_entity_poly.pdbx_strand_id
1 'polypeptide(L)'
;MQEIINANTPYRPDITSTNGLQFKNGTGTTTLGAHIYFGSDDKETIADSYEWSKDGTVVANAQTITVDASGVVDKAVYSFKATVAGKVVASQSVTITNVDDGTSPINLVIDSSNGYQFKNNIINTTFTAKLYQDNKEIDKDGTKYAYVWSKVNSDGTVDTAWNLAHQTSQKSITITNSDVWQRATFDCTAEPLN
;
A
#
# COMPACT_ATOMS: atom_id res chain seq x y z
N MET A 1 -42.96 27.10 29.57
CA MET A 1 -41.57 26.81 30.00
C MET A 1 -40.87 25.86 29.04
N GLN A 2 -41.51 24.78 28.57
CA GLN A 2 -41.00 23.92 27.48
C GLN A 2 -40.60 24.70 26.21
N GLU A 3 -41.41 25.68 25.78
CA GLU A 3 -41.14 26.44 24.54
C GLU A 3 -39.87 27.31 24.60
N ILE A 4 -39.52 27.85 25.77
CA ILE A 4 -38.32 28.69 25.94
C ILE A 4 -37.05 27.82 25.98
N ILE A 5 -37.14 26.60 26.52
CA ILE A 5 -36.04 25.63 26.52
C ILE A 5 -35.76 25.16 25.08
N ASN A 6 -36.81 24.84 24.32
CA ASN A 6 -36.67 24.40 22.92
C ASN A 6 -36.08 25.48 22.00
N ALA A 7 -36.38 26.76 22.25
CA ALA A 7 -35.86 27.87 21.44
C ALA A 7 -34.34 28.08 21.52
N ASN A 8 -33.69 27.64 22.61
CA ASN A 8 -32.25 27.83 22.85
C ASN A 8 -31.43 26.53 22.83
N THR A 9 -32.07 25.40 22.59
CA THR A 9 -31.41 24.10 22.62
C THR A 9 -30.76 23.81 21.27
N PRO A 10 -29.42 23.67 21.19
CA PRO A 10 -28.74 23.43 19.92
C PRO A 10 -28.89 21.97 19.46
N TYR A 11 -28.78 21.77 18.16
CA TYR A 11 -28.60 20.44 17.59
C TYR A 11 -27.14 20.00 17.70
N ARG A 12 -26.92 18.73 18.03
CA ARG A 12 -25.60 18.08 17.94
C ARG A 12 -25.50 17.32 16.62
N PRO A 13 -24.50 17.59 15.78
CA PRO A 13 -24.22 16.77 14.61
C PRO A 13 -23.38 15.54 14.96
N ASP A 14 -23.56 14.47 14.18
CA ASP A 14 -22.68 13.32 14.12
C ASP A 14 -22.47 12.84 12.68
N ILE A 15 -21.30 12.27 12.39
CA ILE A 15 -20.98 11.64 11.11
C ILE A 15 -20.59 10.19 11.37
N THR A 16 -21.34 9.26 10.79
CA THR A 16 -20.96 7.84 10.78
C THR A 16 -20.23 7.48 9.50
N SER A 17 -19.41 6.43 9.55
CA SER A 17 -18.72 5.85 8.41
C SER A 17 -18.80 4.33 8.47
N THR A 18 -19.15 3.68 7.36
CA THR A 18 -19.27 2.20 7.31
C THR A 18 -17.92 1.49 7.23
N ASN A 19 -16.88 2.16 6.74
CA ASN A 19 -15.57 1.55 6.50
C ASN A 19 -14.41 2.51 6.84
N GLY A 20 -14.56 3.29 7.92
CA GLY A 20 -13.53 4.22 8.37
C GLY A 20 -13.29 5.39 7.42
N LEU A 21 -12.19 6.10 7.62
CA LEU A 21 -11.90 7.37 6.94
C LEU A 21 -10.52 7.39 6.29
N GLN A 22 -9.81 6.26 6.32
CA GLN A 22 -8.48 6.14 5.72
C GLN A 22 -8.49 4.96 4.76
N PHE A 23 -8.06 5.21 3.53
CA PHE A 23 -7.96 4.22 2.47
C PHE A 23 -6.52 4.12 1.97
N LYS A 24 -6.25 3.04 1.22
CA LYS A 24 -4.95 2.75 0.67
C LYS A 24 -5.05 2.64 -0.85
N ASN A 25 -4.15 3.30 -1.57
CA ASN A 25 -4.00 3.21 -3.02
C ASN A 25 -5.31 3.37 -3.80
N GLY A 26 -6.14 4.33 -3.39
CA GLY A 26 -7.42 4.63 -4.06
C GLY A 26 -8.42 3.47 -4.04
N THR A 27 -8.22 2.48 -3.16
CA THR A 27 -9.04 1.27 -3.10
C THR A 27 -9.97 1.31 -1.91
N GLY A 28 -11.23 0.96 -2.15
CA GLY A 28 -12.27 0.84 -1.13
C GLY A 28 -13.30 1.96 -1.20
N THR A 29 -14.38 1.77 -0.45
CA THR A 29 -15.47 2.72 -0.34
C THR A 29 -15.90 2.84 1.12
N THR A 30 -16.51 3.97 1.47
CA THR A 30 -17.29 4.12 2.70
C THR A 30 -18.59 4.87 2.42
N THR A 31 -19.64 4.57 3.19
CA THR A 31 -20.84 5.40 3.24
C THR A 31 -20.74 6.31 4.45
N LEU A 32 -20.79 7.62 4.21
CA LEU A 32 -20.93 8.62 5.27
C LEU A 32 -22.41 8.87 5.54
N GLY A 33 -22.80 8.85 6.81
CA GLY A 33 -24.15 9.20 7.27
C GLY A 33 -24.14 10.48 8.10
N ALA A 34 -25.01 11.43 7.75
CA ALA A 34 -25.23 12.65 8.53
C ALA A 34 -26.36 12.43 9.53
N HIS A 35 -26.09 12.73 10.80
CA HIS A 35 -27.05 12.58 11.89
C HIS A 35 -27.13 13.85 12.72
N ILE A 36 -28.31 14.18 13.23
CA ILE A 36 -28.50 15.29 14.17
C ILE A 36 -29.36 14.86 15.36
N TYR A 37 -29.02 15.37 16.54
CA TYR A 37 -29.73 15.10 17.79
C TYR A 37 -30.12 16.40 18.45
N PHE A 38 -31.37 16.53 18.90
CA PHE A 38 -31.84 17.75 19.54
C PHE A 38 -31.47 17.75 21.03
N GLY A 39 -30.76 18.79 21.49
CA GLY A 39 -30.43 18.90 22.91
C GLY A 39 -29.68 17.67 23.39
N SER A 40 -30.06 17.10 24.52
CA SER A 40 -29.50 15.87 25.11
C SER A 40 -30.12 14.57 24.61
N ASP A 41 -31.04 14.61 23.66
CA ASP A 41 -31.77 13.43 23.23
C ASP A 41 -30.85 12.41 22.53
N ASP A 42 -31.15 11.13 22.76
CA ASP A 42 -30.50 9.96 22.15
C ASP A 42 -31.19 9.53 20.85
N LYS A 43 -32.45 9.94 20.68
CA LYS A 43 -33.19 9.75 19.44
C LYS A 43 -32.78 10.77 18.39
N GLU A 44 -32.38 10.26 17.22
CA GLU A 44 -32.05 11.09 16.07
C GLU A 44 -33.26 11.93 15.63
N THR A 45 -32.99 13.19 15.32
CA THR A 45 -33.93 14.06 14.60
C THR A 45 -33.63 13.96 13.11
N ILE A 46 -34.63 13.69 12.29
CA ILE A 46 -34.47 13.72 10.84
C ILE A 46 -34.68 15.16 10.36
N ALA A 47 -33.65 15.73 9.72
CA ALA A 47 -33.72 17.06 9.13
C ALA A 47 -34.65 17.09 7.90
N ASP A 48 -35.14 18.28 7.55
CA ASP A 48 -35.92 18.47 6.31
C ASP A 48 -35.04 18.28 5.07
N SER A 49 -33.75 18.63 5.17
CA SER A 49 -32.77 18.39 4.12
C SER A 49 -31.34 18.28 4.66
N TYR A 50 -30.51 17.59 3.89
CA TYR A 50 -29.07 17.45 4.09
C TYR A 50 -28.33 17.83 2.81
N GLU A 51 -27.25 18.60 2.92
CA GLU A 51 -26.37 18.99 1.82
C GLU A 51 -24.94 18.56 2.17
N TRP A 52 -24.36 17.67 1.38
CA TRP A 52 -22.96 17.26 1.47
C TRP A 52 -22.09 18.05 0.51
N SER A 53 -20.92 18.48 0.98
CA SER A 53 -19.88 19.08 0.17
C SER A 53 -18.54 18.36 0.32
N LYS A 54 -17.80 18.26 -0.77
CA LYS A 54 -16.40 17.83 -0.82
C LYS A 54 -15.53 19.06 -1.10
N ASP A 55 -14.60 19.36 -0.20
CA ASP A 55 -13.68 20.49 -0.30
C ASP A 55 -14.40 21.83 -0.60
N GLY A 56 -15.55 22.02 0.08
CA GLY A 56 -16.41 23.19 -0.06
C GLY A 56 -17.35 23.19 -1.27
N THR A 57 -17.26 22.21 -2.17
CA THR A 57 -18.15 22.07 -3.34
C THR A 57 -19.26 21.08 -3.05
N VAL A 58 -20.52 21.46 -3.25
CA VAL A 58 -21.68 20.57 -3.03
C VAL A 58 -21.59 19.36 -3.98
N VAL A 59 -21.74 18.16 -3.42
CA VAL A 59 -21.69 16.88 -4.16
C VAL A 59 -22.99 16.09 -4.10
N ALA A 60 -23.82 16.29 -3.07
CA ALA A 60 -25.10 15.59 -2.96
C ALA A 60 -26.07 16.27 -1.99
N ASN A 61 -27.37 16.08 -2.21
CA ASN A 61 -28.44 16.45 -1.29
C ASN A 61 -29.13 15.18 -0.77
N ALA A 62 -28.51 14.54 0.22
CA ALA A 62 -28.97 13.27 0.80
C ALA A 62 -28.43 13.13 2.23
N GLN A 63 -29.13 12.36 3.07
CA GLN A 63 -28.65 12.08 4.43
C GLN A 63 -27.36 11.25 4.42
N THR A 64 -27.25 10.33 3.45
CA THR A 64 -26.08 9.47 3.28
C THR A 64 -25.45 9.68 1.90
N ILE A 65 -24.13 9.54 1.84
CA ILE A 65 -23.36 9.55 0.58
C ILE A 65 -22.36 8.40 0.57
N THR A 66 -22.08 7.85 -0.61
CA THR A 66 -20.97 6.92 -0.80
C THR A 66 -19.75 7.69 -1.31
N VAL A 67 -18.63 7.48 -0.64
CA VAL A 67 -17.32 8.00 -1.06
C VAL A 67 -16.49 6.83 -1.57
N ASP A 68 -16.04 6.95 -2.82
CA ASP A 68 -15.06 6.06 -3.42
C ASP A 68 -13.65 6.63 -3.21
N ALA A 69 -12.75 5.82 -2.66
CA ALA A 69 -11.38 6.21 -2.37
C ALA A 69 -10.61 6.63 -3.62
N SER A 70 -10.96 6.11 -4.81
CA SER A 70 -10.35 6.50 -6.08
C SER A 70 -10.60 7.97 -6.42
N GLY A 71 -11.66 8.57 -5.87
CA GLY A 71 -11.95 9.99 -6.01
C GLY A 71 -11.20 10.89 -5.02
N VAL A 72 -10.44 10.35 -4.07
CA VAL A 72 -9.71 11.11 -3.04
C VAL A 72 -8.21 11.10 -3.34
N VAL A 73 -7.68 12.25 -3.75
CA VAL A 73 -6.23 12.46 -3.95
C VAL A 73 -5.65 12.94 -2.62
N ASP A 74 -4.82 12.12 -1.98
CA ASP A 74 -4.21 12.30 -0.63
C ASP A 74 -5.21 12.49 0.51
N LYS A 75 -6.03 13.54 0.46
CA LYS A 75 -7.10 13.81 1.40
C LYS A 75 -8.20 14.65 0.77
N ALA A 76 -9.42 14.49 1.27
CA ALA A 76 -10.56 15.34 0.95
C ALA A 76 -11.39 15.59 2.22
N VAL A 77 -11.90 16.81 2.37
CA VAL A 77 -12.79 17.16 3.48
C VAL A 77 -14.23 17.03 3.01
N TYR A 78 -14.98 16.15 3.66
CA TYR A 78 -16.42 16.02 3.47
C TYR A 78 -17.13 16.71 4.62
N SER A 79 -18.11 17.56 4.31
CA SER A 79 -18.93 18.21 5.32
C SER A 79 -20.39 18.17 4.95
N PHE A 80 -21.27 18.04 5.95
CA PHE A 80 -22.70 18.15 5.76
C PHE A 80 -23.26 19.42 6.42
N LYS A 81 -24.39 19.91 5.89
CA LYS A 81 -25.30 20.83 6.56
C LYS A 81 -26.67 20.17 6.67
N ALA A 82 -27.31 20.31 7.83
CA ALA A 82 -28.68 19.86 8.07
C ALA A 82 -29.60 21.07 8.26
N THR A 83 -30.74 21.06 7.59
CA THR A 83 -31.73 22.16 7.63
C THR A 83 -33.03 21.67 8.27
N VAL A 84 -33.55 22.43 9.23
CA VAL A 84 -34.87 22.21 9.85
C VAL A 84 -35.62 23.54 9.84
N ALA A 85 -36.88 23.53 9.41
CA ALA A 85 -37.74 24.70 9.27
C ALA A 85 -37.06 25.85 8.48
N GLY A 86 -36.36 25.50 7.41
CA GLY A 86 -35.67 26.46 6.53
C GLY A 86 -34.41 27.10 7.11
N LYS A 87 -33.93 26.65 8.27
CA LYS A 87 -32.68 27.13 8.90
C LYS A 87 -31.65 26.01 8.97
N VAL A 88 -30.40 26.30 8.64
CA VAL A 88 -29.29 25.38 8.90
C VAL A 88 -29.10 25.30 10.41
N VAL A 89 -29.34 24.11 10.97
CA VAL A 89 -29.31 23.89 12.42
C VAL A 89 -28.06 23.17 12.89
N ALA A 90 -27.37 22.45 12.00
CA ALA A 90 -26.15 21.74 12.32
C ALA A 90 -25.25 21.58 11.09
N SER A 91 -23.96 21.48 11.33
CA SER A 91 -22.95 21.13 10.32
C SER A 91 -21.77 20.45 10.98
N GLN A 92 -21.17 19.48 10.29
CA GLN A 92 -19.94 18.83 10.73
C GLN A 92 -19.11 18.41 9.52
N SER A 93 -17.80 18.26 9.73
CA SER A 93 -16.86 17.83 8.72
C SER A 93 -16.04 16.63 9.18
N VAL A 94 -15.67 15.79 8.23
CA VAL A 94 -14.71 14.70 8.39
C VAL A 94 -13.67 14.77 7.28
N THR A 95 -12.44 14.39 7.59
CA THR A 95 -11.38 14.26 6.58
C THR A 95 -11.25 12.79 6.20
N ILE A 96 -11.34 12.49 4.91
CA ILE A 96 -10.97 11.20 4.36
C ILE A 96 -9.55 11.31 3.81
N THR A 97 -8.68 10.36 4.13
CA THR A 97 -7.32 10.29 3.59
C THR A 97 -7.16 9.05 2.71
N ASN A 98 -6.43 9.20 1.62
CA ASN A 98 -5.98 8.11 0.76
C ASN A 98 -4.46 8.09 0.79
N VAL A 99 -3.89 7.01 1.34
CA VAL A 99 -2.46 6.87 1.55
C VAL A 99 -1.88 6.00 0.45
N ASP A 100 -0.86 6.51 -0.23
CA ASP A 100 0.02 5.72 -1.09
C ASP A 100 0.99 4.94 -0.20
N ASP A 101 0.99 3.61 -0.31
CA ASP A 101 1.93 2.75 0.44
C ASP A 101 3.33 2.69 -0.18
N GLY A 102 3.53 3.40 -1.29
CA GLY A 102 4.77 3.50 -2.02
C GLY A 102 5.01 2.33 -2.97
N THR A 103 6.17 2.35 -3.62
CA THR A 103 6.62 1.22 -4.45
C THR A 103 7.37 0.22 -3.58
N SER A 104 6.97 -1.05 -3.62
CA SER A 104 7.70 -2.12 -2.93
C SER A 104 9.16 -2.19 -3.39
N PRO A 105 10.13 -2.43 -2.49
CA PRO A 105 11.51 -2.64 -2.90
C PRO A 105 11.64 -3.92 -3.73
N ILE A 106 12.61 -3.93 -4.64
CA ILE A 106 12.96 -5.14 -5.40
C ILE A 106 13.80 -6.04 -4.49
N ASN A 107 13.37 -7.29 -4.34
CA ASN A 107 14.11 -8.32 -3.62
C ASN A 107 14.83 -9.26 -4.61
N LEU A 108 16.14 -9.42 -4.46
CA LEU A 108 16.92 -10.40 -5.22
C LEU A 108 17.00 -11.70 -4.43
N VAL A 109 16.54 -12.78 -5.05
CA VAL A 109 16.64 -14.14 -4.53
C VAL A 109 17.51 -14.96 -5.47
N ILE A 110 18.52 -15.63 -4.93
CA ILE A 110 19.22 -16.69 -5.64
C ILE A 110 18.42 -17.97 -5.39
N ASP A 111 18.04 -18.64 -6.46
CA ASP A 111 17.36 -19.93 -6.44
C ASP A 111 18.29 -21.02 -6.97
N SER A 112 18.29 -22.18 -6.33
CA SER A 112 19.21 -23.27 -6.64
C SER A 112 18.47 -24.50 -7.12
N SER A 113 18.88 -25.05 -8.27
CA SER A 113 18.29 -26.27 -8.82
C SER A 113 18.55 -27.53 -7.98
N ASN A 114 19.54 -27.50 -7.08
CA ASN A 114 19.96 -28.67 -6.29
C ASN A 114 20.28 -28.32 -4.82
N GLY A 115 19.72 -27.21 -4.31
CA GLY A 115 19.94 -26.73 -2.95
C GLY A 115 21.32 -26.07 -2.73
N TYR A 116 21.64 -25.76 -1.48
CA TYR A 116 22.86 -25.01 -1.10
C TYR A 116 23.87 -25.85 -0.31
N GLN A 117 23.56 -27.12 -0.05
CA GLN A 117 24.40 -28.04 0.70
C GLN A 117 24.63 -29.30 -0.12
N PHE A 118 25.91 -29.63 -0.35
CA PHE A 118 26.31 -30.75 -1.20
C PHE A 118 27.16 -31.74 -0.40
N LYS A 119 27.04 -33.03 -0.71
CA LYS A 119 27.84 -34.11 -0.07
C LYS A 119 28.97 -34.55 -1.00
N ASN A 120 30.11 -34.92 -0.40
CA ASN A 120 31.22 -35.64 -1.05
C ASN A 120 31.81 -34.97 -2.31
N ASN A 121 31.91 -33.64 -2.34
CA ASN A 121 32.43 -32.87 -3.49
C ASN A 121 31.68 -33.11 -4.82
N ILE A 122 30.47 -33.68 -4.79
CA ILE A 122 29.60 -33.78 -5.96
C ILE A 122 28.71 -32.54 -5.95
N ILE A 123 29.13 -31.52 -6.68
CA ILE A 123 28.41 -30.27 -6.83
C ILE A 123 28.05 -30.12 -8.30
N ASN A 124 26.75 -30.07 -8.56
CA ASN A 124 26.19 -29.66 -9.83
C ASN A 124 24.87 -28.97 -9.52
N THR A 125 24.89 -27.65 -9.51
CA THR A 125 23.69 -26.85 -9.33
C THR A 125 23.70 -25.65 -10.25
N THR A 126 22.52 -25.19 -10.63
CA THR A 126 22.33 -23.94 -11.34
C THR A 126 21.73 -22.95 -10.37
N PHE A 127 22.47 -21.89 -10.09
CA PHE A 127 21.95 -20.73 -9.40
C PHE A 127 21.27 -19.81 -10.41
N THR A 128 20.08 -19.34 -10.08
CA THR A 128 19.28 -18.42 -10.90
C THR A 128 18.89 -17.22 -10.06
N ALA A 129 19.25 -16.02 -10.52
CA ALA A 129 18.83 -14.77 -9.90
C ALA A 129 17.38 -14.44 -10.29
N LYS A 130 16.54 -14.25 -9.29
CA LYS A 130 15.12 -13.89 -9.43
C LYS A 130 14.86 -12.59 -8.71
N LEU A 131 14.30 -11.61 -9.42
CA LEU A 131 13.90 -10.33 -8.86
C LEU A 131 12.40 -10.34 -8.59
N TYR A 132 12.02 -10.06 -7.35
CA TYR A 132 10.63 -9.98 -6.91
C TYR A 132 10.27 -8.57 -6.48
N GLN A 133 9.12 -8.10 -6.95
CA GLN A 133 8.45 -6.89 -6.46
C GLN A 133 6.96 -7.22 -6.31
N ASP A 134 6.34 -6.81 -5.21
CA ASP A 134 4.93 -7.14 -4.90
C ASP A 134 4.62 -8.64 -4.98
N ASN A 135 5.55 -9.48 -4.50
CA ASN A 135 5.49 -10.94 -4.55
C ASN A 135 5.38 -11.55 -5.96
N LYS A 136 5.75 -10.80 -7.00
CA LYS A 136 5.77 -11.26 -8.38
C LYS A 136 7.17 -11.14 -8.96
N GLU A 137 7.63 -12.17 -9.68
CA GLU A 137 8.90 -12.09 -10.40
C GLU A 137 8.77 -11.09 -11.56
N ILE A 138 9.63 -10.07 -11.58
CA ILE A 138 9.51 -8.92 -12.50
C ILE A 138 10.35 -9.04 -13.77
N ASP A 139 11.31 -9.96 -13.80
CA ASP A 139 12.21 -10.18 -14.94
C ASP A 139 12.45 -11.67 -15.20
N LYS A 140 11.37 -12.42 -15.45
CA LYS A 140 11.42 -13.88 -15.68
C LYS A 140 12.35 -14.28 -16.82
N ASP A 141 12.37 -13.48 -17.89
CA ASP A 141 13.15 -13.78 -19.09
C ASP A 141 14.61 -13.30 -18.97
N GLY A 142 14.94 -12.50 -17.96
CA GLY A 142 16.29 -11.96 -17.75
C GLY A 142 16.71 -10.91 -18.76
N THR A 143 15.74 -10.15 -19.27
CA THR A 143 15.94 -9.19 -20.37
C THR A 143 15.86 -7.75 -19.90
N LYS A 144 15.44 -7.51 -18.65
CA LYS A 144 15.29 -6.16 -18.10
C LYS A 144 16.43 -5.75 -17.18
N TYR A 145 17.19 -6.71 -16.65
CA TYR A 145 18.32 -6.44 -15.75
C TYR A 145 19.58 -7.15 -16.23
N ALA A 146 20.73 -6.52 -15.98
CA ALA A 146 22.03 -7.14 -16.05
C ALA A 146 22.32 -7.86 -14.73
N TYR A 147 22.71 -9.13 -14.79
CA TYR A 147 22.96 -9.97 -13.61
C TYR A 147 24.45 -10.32 -13.52
N VAL A 148 25.15 -9.77 -12.55
CA VAL A 148 26.60 -9.99 -12.39
C VAL A 148 26.87 -10.75 -11.11
N TRP A 149 27.58 -11.86 -11.25
CA TRP A 149 27.87 -12.77 -10.14
C TRP A 149 29.24 -12.50 -9.54
N SER A 150 29.33 -12.71 -8.23
CA SER A 150 30.59 -12.65 -7.51
C SER A 150 30.69 -13.79 -6.53
N LYS A 151 31.93 -14.16 -6.22
CA LYS A 151 32.30 -15.25 -5.34
C LYS A 151 33.31 -14.77 -4.30
N VAL A 152 33.09 -15.24 -3.08
CA VAL A 152 34.01 -15.13 -1.96
C VAL A 152 34.37 -16.55 -1.49
N ASN A 153 35.65 -16.79 -1.27
CA ASN A 153 36.19 -18.09 -0.85
C ASN A 153 35.84 -18.40 0.62
N SER A 154 36.11 -19.64 1.04
CA SER A 154 35.83 -20.12 2.40
C SER A 154 36.48 -19.29 3.49
N ASP A 155 37.63 -18.68 3.21
CA ASP A 155 38.42 -17.82 4.08
C ASP A 155 37.98 -16.34 4.08
N GLY A 156 36.96 -15.99 3.29
CA GLY A 156 36.46 -14.62 3.17
C GLY A 156 37.17 -13.75 2.12
N THR A 157 38.16 -14.29 1.39
CA THR A 157 38.82 -13.57 0.31
C THR A 157 38.00 -13.59 -0.97
N VAL A 158 38.06 -12.49 -1.73
CA VAL A 158 37.38 -12.39 -3.04
C VAL A 158 38.09 -13.27 -4.06
N ASP A 159 37.34 -14.10 -4.80
CA ASP A 159 37.89 -14.89 -5.90
C ASP A 159 38.01 -14.02 -7.17
N THR A 160 39.14 -13.35 -7.32
CA THR A 160 39.35 -12.36 -8.40
C THR A 160 39.28 -12.98 -9.79
N ALA A 161 39.81 -14.21 -9.96
CA ALA A 161 39.82 -14.88 -11.25
C ALA A 161 38.41 -15.34 -11.65
N TRP A 162 37.67 -15.91 -10.70
CA TRP A 162 36.28 -16.30 -10.92
C TRP A 162 35.40 -15.09 -11.19
N ASN A 163 35.55 -14.01 -10.41
CA ASN A 163 34.75 -12.79 -10.59
C ASN A 163 35.03 -12.09 -11.92
N LEU A 164 36.29 -12.10 -12.39
CA LEU A 164 36.63 -11.58 -13.71
C LEU A 164 35.98 -12.38 -14.85
N ALA A 165 35.88 -13.70 -14.71
CA ALA A 165 35.25 -14.56 -15.70
C ALA A 165 33.72 -14.40 -15.77
N HIS A 166 33.08 -13.91 -14.70
CA HIS A 166 31.62 -13.80 -14.57
C HIS A 166 31.12 -12.33 -14.52
N GLN A 167 31.87 -11.40 -15.14
CA GLN A 167 31.45 -9.99 -15.24
C GLN A 167 30.36 -9.74 -16.31
N THR A 168 30.22 -10.66 -17.26
CA THR A 168 29.17 -10.58 -18.28
C THR A 168 27.82 -10.93 -17.64
N SER A 169 26.77 -10.20 -18.01
CA SER A 169 25.42 -10.46 -17.51
C SER A 169 24.98 -11.90 -17.80
N GLN A 170 24.59 -12.62 -16.74
CA GLN A 170 24.03 -13.97 -16.81
C GLN A 170 22.97 -14.14 -15.72
N LYS A 171 21.69 -14.32 -16.08
CA LYS A 171 20.62 -14.56 -15.09
C LYS A 171 20.84 -15.85 -14.29
N SER A 172 21.47 -16.86 -14.91
CA SER A 172 21.78 -18.14 -14.29
C SER A 172 23.24 -18.53 -14.51
N ILE A 173 23.84 -19.16 -13.51
CA ILE A 173 25.19 -19.73 -13.56
C ILE A 173 25.19 -21.16 -13.02
N THR A 174 26.07 -21.99 -13.56
CA THR A 174 26.27 -23.35 -13.07
C THR A 174 27.45 -23.37 -12.12
N ILE A 175 27.23 -23.88 -10.90
CA ILE A 175 28.25 -24.09 -9.89
C ILE A 175 28.59 -25.57 -9.84
N THR A 176 29.89 -25.84 -9.91
CA THR A 176 30.45 -27.18 -9.91
C THR A 176 31.41 -27.37 -8.74
N ASN A 177 32.02 -28.55 -8.66
CA ASN A 177 33.00 -28.86 -7.62
C ASN A 177 34.29 -28.04 -7.74
N SER A 178 34.66 -27.56 -8.93
CA SER A 178 35.83 -26.68 -9.08
C SER A 178 35.59 -25.29 -8.50
N ASP A 179 34.33 -24.88 -8.38
CA ASP A 179 33.97 -23.54 -7.89
C ASP A 179 33.93 -23.47 -6.35
N VAL A 180 33.94 -24.60 -5.64
CA VAL A 180 33.76 -24.64 -4.19
C VAL A 180 34.82 -25.49 -3.52
N TRP A 181 35.71 -24.84 -2.76
CA TRP A 181 36.67 -25.51 -1.88
C TRP A 181 36.23 -25.38 -0.42
N GLN A 182 35.70 -26.46 0.16
CA GLN A 182 35.05 -26.52 1.48
C GLN A 182 33.75 -25.71 1.58
N ARG A 183 33.80 -24.41 1.27
CA ARG A 183 32.68 -23.47 1.24
C ARG A 183 33.02 -22.32 0.27
N ALA A 184 32.00 -21.73 -0.33
CA ALA A 184 32.10 -20.44 -1.00
C ALA A 184 30.78 -19.70 -0.79
N THR A 185 30.85 -18.37 -0.80
CA THR A 185 29.67 -17.51 -0.85
C THR A 185 29.54 -16.98 -2.27
N PHE A 186 28.33 -17.07 -2.83
CA PHE A 186 28.02 -16.52 -4.14
C PHE A 186 26.96 -15.44 -3.94
N ASP A 187 27.22 -14.29 -4.55
CA ASP A 187 26.31 -13.15 -4.57
C ASP A 187 26.01 -12.77 -6.02
N CYS A 188 24.85 -12.15 -6.23
CA CYS A 188 24.47 -11.59 -7.52
C CYS A 188 24.05 -10.15 -7.31
N THR A 189 24.51 -9.28 -8.19
CA THR A 189 23.99 -7.91 -8.34
C THR A 189 23.06 -7.88 -9.55
N ALA A 190 22.05 -7.02 -9.51
CA ALA A 190 21.13 -6.82 -10.62
C ALA A 190 20.93 -5.33 -10.88
N GLU A 191 21.27 -4.89 -12.10
CA GLU A 191 21.19 -3.49 -12.52
C GLU A 191 20.21 -3.36 -13.69
N PRO A 192 19.25 -2.41 -13.67
CA PRO A 192 18.34 -2.21 -14.80
C PRO A 192 19.08 -1.96 -16.11
N LEU A 193 18.62 -2.60 -17.20
CA LEU A 193 19.04 -2.28 -18.55
C LEU A 193 18.20 -1.09 -19.04
N ASN A 194 18.88 0.03 -19.33
CA ASN A 194 18.25 1.23 -19.87
C ASN A 194 17.70 1.00 -21.29
#